data_AF-A0A378W4N3-F1
#
_entry.id   AF-A0A378W4N3-F1
#
_cell.length_a   1.000
_cell.length_b   1.000
_cell.length_c   1.000
_cell.angle_alpha   90.00
_cell.angle_beta   90.00
_cell.angle_gamma   90.00
#
_symmetry.space_group_name_H-M   'P 1'
#
loop_
_entity.id
_entity.type
_entity.pdbx_description
1 polymer ?
#
loop_
_entity_poly.entity_id
_entity_poly.type
_entity_poly.pdbx_seq_one_letter_code
_entity_poly.pdbx_strand_id
1 'polypeptide(L)'
;MSFTSFNAAPLRTREQVAREVHAVARRRGLTETATIIALMTISTEVGSADGSGNRQWWCPSNPTNDPDSDGFPHDSTSDDNRSSGYFQQQPGPNGEAWWGTASQRMTLDAAADMFLDRLSDDYVNARDAHTAGVFAQLVQGSAFPDRYREKWDEAHEVLARALDGQEPVPAQQQAGWAGDPVWLEDVLRPVLGDKLKTLAGWENSGVGDFGDIWGVMWHHTGNSRERPESIRAGRPDLQGPLANLHIAPDGTVTIVAVGVCNHSGRGSGFGLPANAANNRLIGVECAWPTIHPDGSYRADERWPDAQIISMRDVAAALTTRLGYGAERNIGHKEWAGSAQGKWDPGNLDMDWFRGEIAKAMRGEFSHPAPVEVSPAVAPHLPKPSNTRTDRELLEDIWEQLRGPLGNGWTQLGDKSLVDYVASLGQYVSILECRLAELSAARPAKPAKKAPAKKAPAKKTPAKKTPATRAATKQTTQTKAAAKKATPKKATPKKTTPKKAPAKKKAVARTTARRRALAS
;
A
#
# COMPACT_ATOMS: atom_id res chain seq x y z
N MET A 1 -12.77 10.55 22.83
CA MET A 1 -13.74 10.77 21.77
C MET A 1 -14.94 11.60 22.20
N SER A 2 -15.23 12.64 21.41
CA SER A 2 -16.48 13.41 21.39
C SER A 2 -17.14 13.21 20.02
N PHE A 3 -18.21 12.42 19.95
CA PHE A 3 -18.99 12.31 18.71
C PHE A 3 -19.91 13.52 18.58
N THR A 4 -19.97 14.10 17.38
CA THR A 4 -20.88 15.22 17.05
C THR A 4 -22.15 14.75 16.34
N SER A 5 -22.09 13.63 15.62
CA SER A 5 -23.28 12.99 15.05
C SER A 5 -23.05 11.50 14.76
N PHE A 6 -24.15 10.76 14.62
CA PHE A 6 -24.18 9.38 14.14
C PHE A 6 -25.17 9.29 12.97
N ASN A 7 -24.85 8.44 12.00
CA ASN A 7 -25.81 7.99 11.00
C ASN A 7 -26.83 7.03 11.63
N ALA A 8 -27.89 6.71 10.88
CA ALA A 8 -28.93 5.80 11.35
C ALA A 8 -28.43 4.37 11.64
N ALA A 9 -27.35 3.96 10.99
CA ALA A 9 -26.71 2.66 11.16
C ALA A 9 -25.19 2.80 10.98
N PRO A 10 -24.38 1.93 11.62
CA PRO A 10 -22.94 1.93 11.42
C PRO A 10 -22.59 1.47 10.00
N LEU A 11 -21.43 1.91 9.51
CA LEU A 11 -20.88 1.58 8.20
C LEU A 11 -20.61 0.08 8.07
N ARG A 12 -20.29 -0.57 9.18
CA ARG A 12 -20.02 -2.00 9.32
C ARG A 12 -20.60 -2.50 10.65
N THR A 13 -21.05 -3.74 10.69
CA THR A 13 -21.32 -4.40 11.98
C THR A 13 -20.02 -4.65 12.74
N ARG A 14 -20.09 -4.82 14.05
CA ARG A 14 -18.91 -5.14 14.88
C ARG A 14 -18.21 -6.42 14.39
N GLU A 15 -18.99 -7.40 13.95
CA GLU A 15 -18.49 -8.66 13.40
C GLU A 15 -17.80 -8.49 12.03
N GLN A 16 -18.30 -7.57 11.18
CA GLN A 16 -17.61 -7.22 9.93
C GLN A 16 -16.27 -6.52 10.22
N VAL A 17 -16.24 -5.59 11.18
CA VAL A 17 -15.00 -4.95 11.61
C VAL A 17 -14.01 -5.98 12.16
N ALA A 18 -14.47 -6.89 13.02
CA ALA A 18 -13.63 -7.94 13.58
C ALA A 18 -13.04 -8.88 12.52
N ARG A 19 -13.82 -9.28 11.51
CA ARG A 19 -13.32 -10.10 10.39
C ARG A 19 -12.26 -9.38 9.58
N GLU A 20 -12.46 -8.10 9.26
CA GLU A 20 -11.51 -7.32 8.46
C GLU A 20 -10.18 -7.11 9.22
N VAL A 21 -10.25 -6.75 10.52
CA VAL A 21 -9.07 -6.62 11.38
C VAL A 21 -8.35 -7.96 11.58
N HIS A 22 -9.10 -9.05 11.76
CA HIS A 22 -8.51 -10.38 11.88
C HIS A 22 -7.81 -10.81 10.60
N ALA A 23 -8.39 -10.51 9.43
CA ALA A 23 -7.77 -10.77 8.14
C ALA A 23 -6.44 -10.00 8.01
N VAL A 24 -6.37 -8.74 8.42
CA VAL A 24 -5.13 -7.94 8.41
C VAL A 24 -4.07 -8.57 9.32
N ALA A 25 -4.43 -8.93 10.56
CA ALA A 25 -3.51 -9.59 11.49
C ALA A 25 -2.95 -10.91 10.92
N ARG A 26 -3.80 -11.71 10.28
CA ARG A 26 -3.39 -12.96 9.63
C ARG A 26 -2.45 -12.73 8.44
N ARG A 27 -2.71 -11.72 7.60
CA ARG A 27 -1.80 -11.36 6.48
C ARG A 27 -0.41 -10.95 6.97
N ARG A 28 -0.32 -10.33 8.16
CA ARG A 28 0.95 -9.99 8.81
C ARG A 28 1.60 -11.15 9.57
N GLY A 29 0.99 -12.35 9.57
CA GLY A 29 1.48 -13.50 10.33
C GLY A 29 1.36 -13.34 11.86
N LEU A 30 0.49 -12.44 12.33
CA LEU A 30 0.28 -12.18 13.75
C LEU A 30 -0.76 -13.13 14.33
N THR A 31 -0.66 -13.40 15.63
CA THR A 31 -1.60 -14.29 16.33
C THR A 31 -2.95 -13.62 16.57
N GLU A 32 -3.95 -14.41 16.96
CA GLU A 32 -5.27 -13.90 17.35
C GLU A 32 -5.18 -12.83 18.46
N THR A 33 -4.18 -12.93 19.35
CA THR A 33 -3.92 -11.92 20.39
C THR A 33 -3.70 -10.52 19.79
N ALA A 34 -3.04 -10.40 18.63
CA ALA A 34 -2.90 -9.11 17.95
C ALA A 34 -4.26 -8.57 17.45
N THR A 35 -5.13 -9.47 16.98
CA THR A 35 -6.52 -9.11 16.60
C THR A 35 -7.26 -8.57 17.81
N ILE A 36 -7.19 -9.27 18.94
CA ILE A 36 -7.85 -8.85 20.19
C ILE A 36 -7.35 -7.47 20.63
N ILE A 37 -6.03 -7.22 20.64
CA ILE A 37 -5.45 -5.91 21.01
C ILE A 37 -5.96 -4.79 20.08
N ALA A 38 -6.05 -5.05 18.77
CA ALA A 38 -6.60 -4.10 17.82
C ALA A 38 -8.10 -3.84 18.04
N LEU A 39 -8.90 -4.87 18.31
CA LEU A 39 -10.34 -4.73 18.58
C LEU A 39 -10.63 -4.05 19.92
N MET A 40 -9.81 -4.31 20.95
CA MET A 40 -9.84 -3.55 22.20
C MET A 40 -9.64 -2.07 21.92
N THR A 41 -8.69 -1.74 21.05
CA THR A 41 -8.42 -0.35 20.63
C THR A 41 -9.65 0.25 19.95
N ILE A 42 -10.21 -0.41 18.93
CA ILE A 42 -11.41 0.08 18.24
C ILE A 42 -12.57 0.28 19.23
N SER A 43 -12.86 -0.69 20.09
CA SER A 43 -13.97 -0.53 21.05
C SER A 43 -13.75 0.61 22.06
N THR A 44 -12.50 0.83 22.49
CA THR A 44 -12.16 1.96 23.37
C THR A 44 -12.33 3.29 22.66
N GLU A 45 -11.87 3.39 21.41
CA GLU A 45 -11.84 4.64 20.69
C GLU A 45 -13.22 5.04 20.16
N VAL A 46 -13.93 4.11 19.49
CA VAL A 46 -15.16 4.41 18.74
C VAL A 46 -16.39 3.62 19.20
N GLY A 47 -16.29 2.87 20.30
CA GLY A 47 -17.40 2.08 20.81
C GLY A 47 -18.46 2.91 21.54
N SER A 48 -19.62 3.10 20.91
CA SER A 48 -20.75 3.86 21.46
C SER A 48 -22.09 3.19 21.16
N ALA A 49 -23.10 3.46 21.97
CA ALA A 49 -24.45 2.98 21.72
C ALA A 49 -25.13 3.74 20.57
N ASP A 50 -25.93 3.04 19.77
CA ASP A 50 -26.86 3.64 18.82
C ASP A 50 -28.11 4.24 19.52
N GLY A 51 -29.03 4.81 18.73
CA GLY A 51 -30.26 5.39 19.24
C GLY A 51 -31.21 4.42 19.97
N SER A 52 -30.99 3.10 19.79
CA SER A 52 -31.73 2.03 20.48
C SER A 52 -30.99 1.51 21.72
N GLY A 53 -29.81 2.05 22.03
CA GLY A 53 -28.97 1.60 23.14
C GLY A 53 -28.05 0.42 22.78
N ASN A 54 -28.01 -0.05 21.53
CA ASN A 54 -27.15 -1.16 21.15
C ASN A 54 -25.72 -0.68 20.91
N ARG A 55 -24.75 -1.40 21.48
CA ARG A 55 -23.31 -1.11 21.32
C ARG A 55 -22.88 -1.32 19.85
N GLN A 56 -22.33 -0.27 19.24
CA GLN A 56 -21.74 -0.29 17.89
C GLN A 56 -20.29 0.23 17.92
N TRP A 57 -19.56 0.00 16.83
CA TRP A 57 -18.26 0.62 16.57
C TRP A 57 -18.36 1.50 15.33
N TRP A 58 -18.19 2.80 15.52
CA TRP A 58 -18.43 3.80 14.48
C TRP A 58 -17.13 4.19 13.76
N CYS A 59 -17.20 4.54 12.50
CA CYS A 59 -16.14 5.17 11.71
C CYS A 59 -16.38 6.68 11.61
N PRO A 60 -15.80 7.51 12.50
CA PRO A 60 -16.02 8.96 12.45
C PRO A 60 -15.10 9.65 11.45
N SER A 61 -15.68 10.52 10.61
CA SER A 61 -14.92 11.62 9.99
C SER A 61 -14.75 12.77 11.00
N ASN A 62 -13.82 13.68 10.73
CA ASN A 62 -13.59 14.88 11.52
C ASN A 62 -13.54 16.11 10.61
N PRO A 63 -14.71 16.56 10.10
CA PRO A 63 -14.78 17.65 9.13
C PRO A 63 -14.29 18.99 9.69
N THR A 64 -14.30 19.15 11.02
CA THR A 64 -13.91 20.39 11.70
C THR A 64 -12.40 20.58 11.70
N ASN A 65 -11.63 19.54 12.04
CA ASN A 65 -10.19 19.65 12.33
C ASN A 65 -9.30 18.79 11.42
N ASP A 66 -9.91 17.88 10.65
CA ASP A 66 -9.27 17.03 9.62
C ASP A 66 -10.21 16.90 8.40
N PRO A 67 -10.51 18.00 7.69
CA PRO A 67 -11.58 18.05 6.67
C PRO A 67 -11.41 17.04 5.53
N ASP A 68 -10.18 16.63 5.23
CA ASP A 68 -9.89 15.62 4.22
C ASP A 68 -10.51 14.25 4.56
N SER A 69 -10.75 13.97 5.84
CA SER A 69 -11.39 12.72 6.29
C SER A 69 -12.85 12.60 5.85
N ASP A 70 -13.53 13.73 5.60
CA ASP A 70 -14.96 13.76 5.24
C ASP A 70 -15.23 13.23 3.83
N GLY A 71 -14.20 13.22 2.97
CA GLY A 71 -14.27 12.67 1.61
C GLY A 71 -14.31 11.13 1.52
N PHE A 72 -14.23 10.42 2.65
CA PHE A 72 -14.17 8.96 2.70
C PHE A 72 -15.40 8.37 3.40
N PRO A 73 -15.78 7.10 3.12
CA PRO A 73 -16.92 6.45 3.77
C PRO A 73 -16.81 6.49 5.30
N HIS A 74 -17.85 7.05 5.94
CA HIS A 74 -17.95 7.21 7.39
C HIS A 74 -19.42 7.08 7.82
N ASP A 75 -19.65 6.80 9.10
CA ASP A 75 -21.00 6.62 9.68
C ASP A 75 -21.28 7.54 10.86
N SER A 76 -20.33 8.41 11.18
CA SER A 76 -20.39 9.32 12.30
C SER A 76 -19.45 10.50 12.06
N THR A 77 -19.60 11.55 12.85
CA THR A 77 -18.68 12.68 12.87
C THR A 77 -18.16 12.92 14.27
N SER A 78 -16.94 13.44 14.37
CA SER A 78 -16.31 13.85 15.63
C SER A 78 -15.61 15.19 15.45
N ASP A 79 -15.42 15.90 16.56
CA ASP A 79 -14.56 17.08 16.66
C ASP A 79 -13.36 16.84 17.60
N ASP A 80 -13.06 15.57 17.93
CA ASP A 80 -12.00 15.21 18.87
C ASP A 80 -10.61 15.41 18.23
N ASN A 81 -9.96 16.51 18.62
CA ASN A 81 -8.69 16.95 18.07
C ASN A 81 -8.68 16.80 16.54
N ARG A 82 -7.72 16.06 15.96
CA ARG A 82 -7.64 15.77 14.51
C ARG A 82 -7.81 14.28 14.21
N SER A 83 -8.41 13.52 15.14
CA SER A 83 -8.54 12.07 15.03
C SER A 83 -9.69 11.68 14.11
N SER A 84 -9.50 10.60 13.36
CA SER A 84 -10.50 10.06 12.41
C SER A 84 -10.39 8.53 12.28
N GLY A 85 -11.48 7.91 11.81
CA GLY A 85 -11.57 6.47 11.57
C GLY A 85 -11.67 5.60 12.84
N TYR A 86 -11.75 4.28 12.63
CA TYR A 86 -11.96 3.27 13.69
C TYR A 86 -10.89 3.27 14.79
N PHE A 87 -9.64 3.60 14.45
CA PHE A 87 -8.51 3.63 15.40
C PHE A 87 -8.21 5.02 15.96
N GLN A 88 -9.00 6.05 15.60
CA GLN A 88 -8.76 7.44 16.02
C GLN A 88 -7.35 7.96 15.76
N GLN A 89 -6.81 7.51 14.65
CA GLN A 89 -5.52 7.92 14.16
C GLN A 89 -5.60 9.39 13.71
N GLN A 90 -4.48 10.10 13.81
CA GLN A 90 -4.42 11.53 13.51
C GLN A 90 -3.23 11.89 12.62
N PRO A 91 -3.33 12.94 11.80
CA PRO A 91 -2.18 13.53 11.12
C PRO A 91 -1.22 14.16 12.15
N GLY A 92 0.00 14.43 11.69
CA GLY A 92 1.05 15.08 12.45
C GLY A 92 0.69 16.51 12.85
N PRO A 93 1.41 17.11 13.81
CA PRO A 93 1.14 18.47 14.29
C PRO A 93 1.08 19.51 13.18
N ASN A 94 1.84 19.32 12.09
CA ASN A 94 1.85 20.24 10.94
C ASN A 94 1.13 19.66 9.71
N GLY A 95 0.33 18.60 9.89
CA GLY A 95 -0.36 17.90 8.81
C GLY A 95 0.45 16.79 8.15
N GLU A 96 1.60 16.40 8.72
CA GLU A 96 2.36 15.26 8.19
C GLU A 96 1.56 13.95 8.29
N ALA A 97 1.85 12.96 7.46
CA ALA A 97 1.18 11.67 7.49
C ALA A 97 1.68 10.76 8.65
N TRP A 98 1.60 11.22 9.90
CA TRP A 98 2.08 10.47 11.08
C TRP A 98 1.40 9.11 11.18
N TRP A 99 0.07 9.09 11.12
CA TRP A 99 -0.71 7.87 10.90
C TRP A 99 -1.21 7.77 9.47
N GLY A 100 -0.32 7.98 8.48
CA GLY A 100 -0.72 7.92 7.07
C GLY A 100 -1.60 9.08 6.62
N THR A 101 -2.13 8.97 5.40
CA THR A 101 -3.06 9.92 4.77
C THR A 101 -4.48 9.77 5.34
N ALA A 102 -5.37 10.74 5.08
CA ALA A 102 -6.79 10.63 5.45
C ALA A 102 -7.44 9.36 4.89
N SER A 103 -7.11 8.99 3.63
CA SER A 103 -7.58 7.74 3.02
C SER A 103 -7.17 6.51 3.82
N GLN A 104 -5.91 6.43 4.25
CA GLN A 104 -5.40 5.29 5.02
C GLN A 104 -6.02 5.21 6.42
N ARG A 105 -6.28 6.35 7.08
CA ARG A 105 -6.93 6.38 8.40
C ARG A 105 -8.41 6.00 8.35
N MET A 106 -9.10 6.43 7.28
CA MET A 106 -10.53 6.17 7.09
C MET A 106 -10.84 4.79 6.52
N THR A 107 -9.85 4.10 5.94
CA THR A 107 -9.99 2.74 5.42
C THR A 107 -9.59 1.74 6.50
N LEU A 108 -10.55 0.93 6.97
CA LEU A 108 -10.34 0.01 8.10
C LEU A 108 -9.14 -0.94 7.89
N ASP A 109 -9.03 -1.59 6.73
CA ASP A 109 -7.89 -2.45 6.38
C ASP A 109 -6.53 -1.74 6.55
N ALA A 110 -6.37 -0.54 5.97
CA ALA A 110 -5.13 0.23 6.04
C ALA A 110 -4.86 0.79 7.44
N ALA A 111 -5.90 1.25 8.15
CA ALA A 111 -5.79 1.75 9.51
C ALA A 111 -5.36 0.65 10.49
N ALA A 112 -5.92 -0.55 10.33
CA ALA A 112 -5.55 -1.75 11.09
C ALA A 112 -4.11 -2.16 10.79
N ASP A 113 -3.69 -2.15 9.52
CA ASP A 113 -2.32 -2.48 9.13
C ASP A 113 -1.30 -1.53 9.76
N MET A 114 -1.58 -0.21 9.72
CA MET A 114 -0.74 0.80 10.39
C MET A 114 -0.68 0.64 11.91
N PHE A 115 -1.78 0.23 12.54
CA PHE A 115 -1.83 -0.04 13.98
C PHE A 115 -0.96 -1.26 14.32
N LEU A 116 -1.16 -2.35 13.59
CA LEU A 116 -0.46 -3.62 13.78
C LEU A 116 1.04 -3.51 13.43
N ASP A 117 1.41 -2.62 12.51
CA ASP A 117 2.81 -2.29 12.20
C ASP A 117 3.57 -1.65 13.37
N ARG A 118 2.84 -0.92 14.23
CA ARG A 118 3.41 -0.30 15.43
C ARG A 118 3.28 -1.18 16.68
N LEU A 119 2.60 -2.33 16.58
CA LEU A 119 2.47 -3.27 17.68
C LEU A 119 3.83 -3.95 17.94
N SER A 120 4.33 -3.85 19.17
CA SER A 120 5.58 -4.52 19.56
C SER A 120 5.46 -6.04 19.40
N ASP A 121 6.48 -6.71 18.85
CA ASP A 121 6.57 -8.17 18.74
C ASP A 121 6.38 -8.90 20.10
N ASP A 122 6.65 -8.23 21.22
CA ASP A 122 6.43 -8.75 22.57
C ASP A 122 4.94 -8.97 22.91
N TYR A 123 4.01 -8.52 22.05
CA TYR A 123 2.56 -8.69 22.24
C TYR A 123 2.16 -10.16 22.45
N VAL A 124 2.94 -11.11 21.95
CA VAL A 124 2.75 -12.56 22.15
C VAL A 124 2.78 -12.98 23.62
N ASN A 125 3.31 -12.12 24.49
CA ASN A 125 3.35 -12.31 25.94
C ASN A 125 2.12 -11.74 26.65
N ALA A 126 1.18 -11.10 25.94
CA ALA A 126 -0.08 -10.69 26.53
C ALA A 126 -0.93 -11.92 26.86
N ARG A 127 -1.14 -12.19 28.15
CA ARG A 127 -1.88 -13.36 28.65
C ARG A 127 -3.23 -13.00 29.26
N ASP A 128 -3.49 -11.72 29.47
CA ASP A 128 -4.67 -11.21 30.13
C ASP A 128 -5.05 -9.80 29.65
N ALA A 129 -6.22 -9.34 30.07
CA ALA A 129 -6.75 -8.02 29.76
C ALA A 129 -5.77 -6.87 30.08
N HIS A 130 -5.04 -6.97 31.19
CA HIS A 130 -4.13 -5.92 31.63
C HIS A 130 -2.93 -5.82 30.68
N THR A 131 -2.23 -6.93 30.46
CA THR A 131 -1.04 -7.00 29.59
C THR A 131 -1.37 -6.65 28.14
N ALA A 132 -2.52 -7.10 27.62
CA ALA A 132 -2.99 -6.72 26.28
C ALA A 132 -3.33 -5.22 26.18
N GLY A 133 -3.97 -4.67 27.21
CA GLY A 133 -4.30 -3.24 27.28
C GLY A 133 -3.06 -2.35 27.26
N VAL A 134 -1.95 -2.79 27.87
CA VAL A 134 -0.66 -2.07 27.83
C VAL A 134 -0.14 -1.97 26.39
N PHE A 135 -0.20 -3.04 25.60
CA PHE A 135 0.24 -2.99 24.20
C PHE A 135 -0.63 -2.05 23.36
N ALA A 136 -1.96 -2.10 23.50
CA ALA A 136 -2.87 -1.16 22.84
C ALA A 136 -2.53 0.30 23.17
N GLN A 137 -2.31 0.58 24.47
CA GLN A 137 -1.95 1.91 24.94
C GLN A 137 -0.60 2.39 24.38
N LEU A 138 0.41 1.52 24.31
CA LEU A 138 1.73 1.85 23.78
C LEU A 138 1.65 2.25 22.31
N VAL A 139 0.83 1.56 21.52
CA VAL A 139 0.60 1.90 20.12
C VAL A 139 -0.11 3.24 19.98
N GLN A 140 -1.17 3.48 20.78
CA GLN A 140 -1.95 4.72 20.71
C GLN A 140 -1.28 5.93 21.36
N GLY A 141 -0.31 5.73 22.26
CA GLY A 141 0.26 6.81 23.06
C GLY A 141 -0.75 7.44 24.04
N SER A 142 -1.74 6.66 24.49
CA SER A 142 -2.86 7.16 25.29
C SER A 142 -2.48 7.49 26.74
N ALA A 143 -3.04 8.58 27.26
CA ALA A 143 -2.86 8.99 28.67
C ALA A 143 -3.70 8.17 29.67
N PHE A 144 -4.58 7.28 29.17
CA PHE A 144 -5.50 6.49 30.00
C PHE A 144 -5.24 4.98 29.82
N PRO A 145 -4.24 4.41 30.53
CA PRO A 145 -3.81 3.01 30.38
C PRO A 145 -4.94 1.99 30.57
N ASP A 146 -5.85 2.29 31.48
CA ASP A 146 -6.83 1.32 31.96
C ASP A 146 -8.05 1.16 31.02
N ARG A 147 -8.24 2.06 30.04
CA ARG A 147 -9.43 2.04 29.19
C ARG A 147 -9.47 0.90 28.18
N TYR A 148 -8.31 0.40 27.76
CA TYR A 148 -8.22 -0.68 26.78
C TYR A 148 -8.54 -2.04 27.40
N ARG A 149 -8.02 -2.32 28.62
CA ARG A 149 -8.27 -3.59 29.32
C ARG A 149 -9.75 -3.86 29.58
N GLU A 150 -10.56 -2.81 29.75
CA GLU A 150 -12.02 -2.91 29.91
C GLU A 150 -12.72 -3.51 28.68
N LYS A 151 -12.07 -3.51 27.52
CA LYS A 151 -12.62 -4.00 26.26
C LYS A 151 -12.18 -5.42 25.90
N TRP A 152 -11.46 -6.09 26.79
CA TRP A 152 -10.98 -7.45 26.59
C TRP A 152 -12.13 -8.42 26.29
N ASP A 153 -13.14 -8.47 27.17
CA ASP A 153 -14.27 -9.40 27.01
C ASP A 153 -15.09 -9.07 25.76
N GLU A 154 -15.36 -7.79 25.48
CA GLU A 154 -16.09 -7.36 24.28
C GLU A 154 -15.33 -7.74 23.00
N ALA A 155 -14.01 -7.55 22.97
CA ALA A 155 -13.17 -7.89 21.82
C ALA A 155 -13.17 -9.40 21.56
N HIS A 156 -13.04 -10.21 22.61
CA HIS A 156 -13.13 -11.67 22.49
C HIS A 156 -14.53 -12.13 22.07
N GLU A 157 -15.59 -11.58 22.66
CA GLU A 157 -16.95 -11.96 22.35
C GLU A 157 -17.33 -11.58 20.91
N VAL A 158 -16.97 -10.37 20.47
CA VAL A 158 -17.22 -9.93 19.09
C VAL A 158 -16.40 -10.77 18.12
N LEU A 159 -15.11 -11.03 18.39
CA LEU A 159 -14.30 -11.87 17.53
C LEU A 159 -14.86 -13.29 17.47
N ALA A 160 -15.24 -13.87 18.62
CA ALA A 160 -15.88 -15.17 18.69
C ALA A 160 -17.15 -15.19 17.84
N ARG A 161 -18.10 -14.25 17.99
CA ARG A 161 -19.31 -14.15 17.15
C ARG A 161 -19.01 -13.86 15.68
N ALA A 162 -17.94 -13.15 15.38
CA ALA A 162 -17.54 -12.86 14.01
C ALA A 162 -17.06 -14.12 13.28
N LEU A 163 -16.53 -15.07 14.05
CA LEU A 163 -16.04 -16.38 13.62
C LEU A 163 -17.11 -17.49 13.81
N ASP A 164 -18.04 -17.33 14.75
CA ASP A 164 -19.13 -18.27 15.08
C ASP A 164 -20.33 -18.04 14.14
N GLY A 165 -20.73 -19.08 13.42
CA GLY A 165 -21.54 -18.96 12.19
C GLY A 165 -20.74 -19.21 10.90
N GLN A 166 -19.43 -19.41 11.02
CA GLN A 166 -18.79 -20.45 10.22
C GLN A 166 -19.11 -21.78 10.92
N GLU A 167 -19.64 -22.78 10.20
CA GLU A 167 -19.62 -24.15 10.74
C GLU A 167 -18.21 -24.47 11.26
N PRO A 168 -18.06 -25.33 12.30
CA PRO A 168 -16.74 -25.80 12.67
C PRO A 168 -16.15 -26.46 11.43
N VAL A 169 -15.27 -25.73 10.74
CA VAL A 169 -14.38 -26.31 9.77
C VAL A 169 -13.65 -27.38 10.58
N PRO A 170 -13.74 -28.67 10.20
CA PRO A 170 -13.04 -29.73 10.89
C PRO A 170 -11.57 -29.31 11.07
N ALA A 171 -10.86 -29.92 12.02
CA ALA A 171 -9.43 -29.68 12.24
C ALA A 171 -8.51 -30.07 11.04
N GLN A 172 -9.01 -29.98 9.81
CA GLN A 172 -8.32 -29.91 8.54
C GLN A 172 -8.99 -28.83 7.65
N GLN A 173 -8.58 -27.59 7.82
CA GLN A 173 -8.16 -26.74 6.71
C GLN A 173 -7.37 -25.56 7.29
N GLN A 174 -6.10 -25.86 7.55
CA GLN A 174 -5.05 -24.88 7.37
C GLN A 174 -5.28 -24.21 6.01
N ALA A 175 -5.04 -22.91 5.91
CA ALA A 175 -4.75 -22.35 4.60
C ALA A 175 -3.67 -23.25 3.96
N GLY A 176 -3.90 -23.68 2.72
CA GLY A 176 -3.09 -24.71 2.06
C GLY A 176 -3.92 -25.82 1.44
N TRP A 177 -3.64 -26.08 0.17
CA TRP A 177 -4.07 -27.29 -0.54
C TRP A 177 -2.95 -28.32 -0.44
N ALA A 178 -3.26 -29.58 -0.11
CA ALA A 178 -2.28 -30.66 -0.16
C ALA A 178 -2.55 -31.57 -1.36
N GLY A 179 -1.49 -31.89 -2.10
CA GLY A 179 -1.57 -32.66 -3.34
C GLY A 179 -1.59 -31.79 -4.59
N ASP A 180 -1.67 -32.42 -5.75
CA ASP A 180 -1.61 -31.72 -7.03
C ASP A 180 -2.81 -30.79 -7.24
N PRO A 181 -2.62 -29.57 -7.76
CA PRO A 181 -3.68 -28.60 -8.00
C PRO A 181 -4.51 -28.96 -9.25
N VAL A 182 -5.16 -30.13 -9.25
CA VAL A 182 -6.03 -30.61 -10.36
C VAL A 182 -7.18 -29.67 -10.70
N TRP A 183 -7.48 -28.73 -9.80
CA TRP A 183 -8.46 -27.66 -9.96
C TRP A 183 -7.94 -26.44 -10.75
N LEU A 184 -6.69 -26.44 -11.24
CA LEU A 184 -6.09 -25.28 -11.92
C LEU A 184 -6.99 -24.74 -13.04
N GLU A 185 -7.51 -25.62 -13.88
CA GLU A 185 -8.39 -25.21 -14.98
C GLU A 185 -9.70 -24.60 -14.46
N ASP A 186 -10.36 -25.27 -13.51
CA ASP A 186 -11.63 -24.81 -12.92
C ASP A 186 -11.51 -23.44 -12.25
N VAL A 187 -10.36 -23.14 -11.67
CA VAL A 187 -10.08 -21.86 -10.99
C VAL A 187 -9.68 -20.77 -11.96
N LEU A 188 -8.92 -21.09 -13.00
CA LEU A 188 -8.40 -20.11 -13.94
C LEU A 188 -9.37 -19.80 -15.08
N ARG A 189 -10.22 -20.75 -15.49
CA ARG A 189 -11.17 -20.60 -16.60
C ARG A 189 -12.13 -19.42 -16.39
N PRO A 190 -12.76 -19.23 -15.20
CA PRO A 190 -13.70 -18.14 -14.98
C PRO A 190 -13.04 -16.75 -15.04
N VAL A 191 -11.76 -16.63 -14.65
CA VAL A 191 -11.07 -15.33 -14.62
C VAL A 191 -10.37 -15.00 -15.93
N LEU A 192 -9.96 -15.99 -16.72
CA LEU A 192 -9.20 -15.79 -17.96
C LEU A 192 -10.02 -15.98 -19.24
N GLY A 193 -11.13 -16.73 -19.18
CA GLY A 193 -11.94 -17.06 -20.35
C GLY A 193 -11.11 -17.68 -21.48
N ASP A 194 -11.17 -17.07 -22.66
CA ASP A 194 -10.50 -17.54 -23.87
C ASP A 194 -8.97 -17.46 -23.83
N LYS A 195 -8.40 -16.67 -22.90
CA LYS A 195 -6.94 -16.57 -22.71
C LYS A 195 -6.34 -17.83 -22.09
N LEU A 196 -7.15 -18.65 -21.41
CA LEU A 196 -6.65 -19.89 -20.82
C LEU A 196 -6.59 -21.00 -21.87
N LYS A 197 -5.42 -21.64 -21.98
CA LYS A 197 -5.15 -22.81 -22.81
C LYS A 197 -4.55 -23.93 -21.95
N THR A 198 -4.54 -25.14 -22.50
CA THR A 198 -3.93 -26.30 -21.86
C THR A 198 -3.04 -27.02 -22.88
N LEU A 199 -1.92 -27.58 -22.42
CA LEU A 199 -1.18 -28.55 -23.22
C LEU A 199 -1.83 -29.92 -23.10
N ALA A 200 -1.78 -30.74 -24.15
CA ALA A 200 -2.26 -32.11 -24.07
C ALA A 200 -1.55 -32.89 -22.94
N GLY A 201 -2.31 -33.58 -22.09
CA GLY A 201 -1.78 -34.38 -20.97
C GLY A 201 -1.12 -33.54 -19.87
N TRP A 202 -1.60 -32.32 -19.62
CA TRP A 202 -1.18 -31.48 -18.50
C TRP A 202 -1.56 -32.07 -17.14
N GLU A 203 -2.65 -32.81 -17.10
CA GLU A 203 -3.22 -33.48 -15.93
C GLU A 203 -2.31 -34.58 -15.37
N ASN A 204 -1.45 -35.16 -16.21
CA ASN A 204 -0.57 -36.28 -15.84
C ASN A 204 0.91 -35.88 -15.91
N SER A 205 1.20 -34.58 -15.84
CA SER A 205 2.55 -34.06 -16.00
C SER A 205 3.10 -33.50 -14.70
N GLY A 206 4.38 -33.77 -14.47
CA GLY A 206 5.16 -33.29 -13.33
C GLY A 206 6.37 -34.18 -13.13
N VAL A 207 7.22 -33.83 -12.19
CA VAL A 207 8.35 -34.67 -11.71
C VAL A 207 8.09 -35.24 -10.32
N GLY A 208 6.88 -35.09 -9.80
CA GLY A 208 6.42 -35.60 -8.53
C GLY A 208 5.10 -34.96 -8.12
N ASP A 209 4.60 -35.35 -6.95
CA ASP A 209 3.33 -34.85 -6.41
C ASP A 209 3.58 -33.72 -5.41
N PHE A 210 2.69 -32.73 -5.40
CA PHE A 210 2.74 -31.64 -4.45
C PHE A 210 2.50 -32.14 -3.02
N GLY A 211 3.24 -31.54 -2.08
CA GLY A 211 2.85 -31.57 -0.67
C GLY A 211 1.74 -30.55 -0.42
N ASP A 212 1.80 -29.87 0.71
CA ASP A 212 1.03 -28.67 0.94
C ASP A 212 1.56 -27.49 0.10
N ILE A 213 0.75 -26.99 -0.81
CA ILE A 213 1.05 -25.83 -1.65
C ILE A 213 0.98 -24.58 -0.77
N TRP A 214 2.14 -23.98 -0.55
CA TRP A 214 2.34 -22.76 0.22
C TRP A 214 1.95 -21.49 -0.58
N GLY A 215 2.16 -21.48 -1.91
CA GLY A 215 1.95 -20.30 -2.73
C GLY A 215 2.43 -20.42 -4.18
N VAL A 216 2.79 -19.29 -4.79
CA VAL A 216 3.15 -19.16 -6.21
C VAL A 216 4.53 -18.52 -6.35
N MET A 217 5.38 -19.09 -7.22
CA MET A 217 6.67 -18.53 -7.60
C MET A 217 6.63 -17.97 -9.02
N TRP A 218 7.00 -16.70 -9.16
CA TRP A 218 7.02 -15.97 -10.42
C TRP A 218 8.41 -15.93 -11.03
N HIS A 219 8.49 -16.33 -12.30
CA HIS A 219 9.71 -16.38 -13.10
C HIS A 219 9.53 -15.57 -14.39
N HIS A 220 10.65 -15.22 -14.99
CA HIS A 220 10.68 -14.95 -16.43
C HIS A 220 11.52 -16.03 -17.12
N THR A 221 11.15 -16.33 -18.35
CA THR A 221 11.79 -17.37 -19.16
C THR A 221 13.16 -16.95 -19.70
N GLY A 222 13.42 -15.64 -19.75
CA GLY A 222 14.62 -15.07 -20.36
C GLY A 222 14.46 -14.86 -21.87
N ASN A 223 13.26 -15.10 -22.43
CA ASN A 223 12.97 -14.90 -23.85
C ASN A 223 11.45 -14.75 -24.09
N SER A 224 11.03 -13.63 -24.68
CA SER A 224 9.61 -13.38 -25.01
C SER A 224 9.03 -14.29 -26.09
N ARG A 225 9.87 -15.11 -26.74
CA ARG A 225 9.46 -16.13 -27.72
C ARG A 225 9.36 -17.54 -27.14
N GLU A 226 9.64 -17.72 -25.86
CA GLU A 226 9.52 -19.01 -25.18
C GLU A 226 8.08 -19.53 -25.25
N ARG A 227 7.91 -20.85 -25.30
CA ARG A 227 6.62 -21.48 -25.54
C ARG A 227 6.30 -22.49 -24.43
N PRO A 228 5.02 -22.78 -24.14
CA PRO A 228 4.67 -23.75 -23.11
C PRO A 228 5.25 -25.16 -23.41
N GLU A 229 5.45 -25.53 -24.68
CA GLU A 229 6.03 -26.83 -25.05
C GLU A 229 7.50 -26.96 -24.63
N SER A 230 8.29 -25.88 -24.68
CA SER A 230 9.68 -25.91 -24.23
C SER A 230 9.76 -25.92 -22.71
N ILE A 231 8.85 -25.20 -22.02
CA ILE A 231 8.70 -25.33 -20.56
C ILE A 231 8.34 -26.77 -20.17
N ARG A 232 7.47 -27.45 -20.94
CA ARG A 232 7.13 -28.86 -20.71
C ARG A 232 8.34 -29.78 -20.89
N ALA A 233 9.06 -29.62 -21.99
CA ALA A 233 10.18 -30.48 -22.35
C ALA A 233 11.37 -30.29 -21.40
N GLY A 234 11.57 -29.07 -20.90
CA GLY A 234 12.75 -28.68 -20.16
C GLY A 234 13.92 -28.39 -21.07
N ARG A 235 15.13 -28.51 -20.52
CA ARG A 235 16.38 -28.19 -21.18
C ARG A 235 17.41 -29.30 -20.98
N PRO A 236 18.48 -29.39 -21.79
CA PRO A 236 19.42 -30.51 -21.73
C PRO A 236 20.03 -30.77 -20.34
N ASP A 237 20.19 -29.74 -19.52
CA ASP A 237 20.72 -29.81 -18.15
C ASP A 237 19.64 -29.92 -17.05
N LEU A 238 18.35 -29.80 -17.39
CA LEU A 238 17.25 -29.84 -16.42
C LEU A 238 15.98 -30.45 -17.04
N GLN A 239 15.60 -31.61 -16.52
CA GLN A 239 14.37 -32.30 -16.90
C GLN A 239 13.15 -31.40 -16.67
N GLY A 240 12.29 -31.29 -17.68
CA GLY A 240 10.99 -30.63 -17.56
C GLY A 240 9.96 -31.46 -16.77
N PRO A 241 8.82 -30.87 -16.40
CA PRO A 241 8.41 -29.50 -16.74
C PRO A 241 9.12 -28.46 -15.85
N LEU A 242 9.39 -27.28 -16.41
CA LEU A 242 10.07 -26.18 -15.70
C LEU A 242 9.13 -25.21 -15.00
N ALA A 243 7.81 -25.35 -15.19
CA ALA A 243 6.78 -24.61 -14.47
C ALA A 243 5.40 -25.26 -14.70
N ASN A 244 4.47 -24.95 -13.82
CA ASN A 244 3.07 -25.39 -13.91
C ASN A 244 2.30 -24.58 -14.95
N LEU A 245 2.58 -23.27 -15.03
CA LEU A 245 1.91 -22.33 -15.94
C LEU A 245 2.93 -21.56 -16.78
N HIS A 246 2.54 -21.25 -18.00
CA HIS A 246 3.24 -20.32 -18.90
C HIS A 246 2.34 -19.12 -19.22
N ILE A 247 2.89 -17.90 -19.25
CA ILE A 247 2.16 -16.69 -19.68
C ILE A 247 2.90 -16.00 -20.82
N ALA A 248 2.25 -15.92 -21.99
CA ALA A 248 2.76 -15.26 -23.19
C ALA A 248 2.65 -13.72 -23.11
N PRO A 249 3.37 -12.95 -23.96
CA PRO A 249 3.31 -11.48 -23.96
C PRO A 249 1.91 -10.90 -24.23
N ASP A 250 1.06 -11.63 -24.96
CA ASP A 250 -0.33 -11.26 -25.24
C ASP A 250 -1.31 -11.58 -24.10
N GLY A 251 -0.80 -12.12 -22.98
CA GLY A 251 -1.59 -12.51 -21.82
C GLY A 251 -2.22 -13.89 -21.92
N THR A 252 -1.96 -14.68 -22.96
CA THR A 252 -2.37 -16.08 -23.03
C THR A 252 -1.70 -16.88 -21.92
N VAL A 253 -2.49 -17.58 -21.11
CA VAL A 253 -2.02 -18.45 -20.02
C VAL A 253 -2.19 -19.89 -20.47
N THR A 254 -1.14 -20.70 -20.37
CA THR A 254 -1.21 -22.12 -20.71
C THR A 254 -0.88 -22.97 -19.48
N ILE A 255 -1.77 -23.92 -19.16
CA ILE A 255 -1.47 -24.95 -18.16
C ILE A 255 -0.51 -25.96 -18.78
N VAL A 256 0.68 -26.03 -18.21
CA VAL A 256 1.76 -26.91 -18.65
C VAL A 256 1.72 -28.22 -17.88
N ALA A 257 1.55 -28.19 -16.56
CA ALA A 257 1.61 -29.39 -15.72
C ALA A 257 0.89 -29.17 -14.39
N VAL A 258 0.23 -30.22 -13.89
CA VAL A 258 -0.40 -30.18 -12.58
C VAL A 258 0.58 -30.55 -11.46
N GLY A 259 1.45 -31.55 -11.65
CA GLY A 259 2.41 -31.99 -10.65
C GLY A 259 3.57 -31.03 -10.43
N VAL A 260 4.46 -31.38 -9.51
CA VAL A 260 5.67 -30.62 -9.17
C VAL A 260 6.51 -30.36 -10.42
N CYS A 261 7.04 -29.14 -10.54
CA CYS A 261 7.89 -28.73 -11.65
C CYS A 261 9.29 -28.32 -11.15
N ASN A 262 10.30 -28.43 -12.01
CA ASN A 262 11.69 -28.10 -11.68
C ASN A 262 11.99 -26.61 -11.90
N HIS A 263 11.57 -25.75 -10.96
CA HIS A 263 11.64 -24.28 -11.14
C HIS A 263 12.40 -23.52 -10.05
N SER A 264 12.35 -23.96 -8.78
CA SER A 264 12.84 -23.16 -7.64
C SER A 264 14.35 -23.16 -7.49
N GLY A 265 15.03 -24.23 -7.87
CA GLY A 265 16.47 -24.41 -7.60
C GLY A 265 16.86 -24.17 -6.12
N ARG A 266 18.11 -23.76 -5.90
CA ARG A 266 18.68 -23.45 -4.57
C ARG A 266 18.22 -22.08 -4.06
N GLY A 267 17.79 -22.02 -2.80
CA GLY A 267 17.30 -20.78 -2.18
C GLY A 267 16.79 -21.01 -0.77
N SER A 268 16.33 -19.94 -0.12
CA SER A 268 15.81 -19.99 1.26
C SER A 268 14.98 -18.75 1.59
N GLY A 269 14.04 -18.87 2.51
CA GLY A 269 13.23 -17.76 3.01
C GLY A 269 11.77 -18.15 3.20
N PHE A 270 10.94 -17.21 3.66
CA PHE A 270 9.47 -17.33 3.67
C PHE A 270 8.88 -18.51 4.47
N GLY A 271 9.69 -19.15 5.34
CA GLY A 271 9.30 -20.36 6.06
C GLY A 271 9.28 -21.63 5.20
N LEU A 272 9.84 -21.58 3.98
CA LEU A 272 9.94 -22.72 3.07
C LEU A 272 11.21 -23.55 3.32
N PRO A 273 11.19 -24.87 3.05
CA PRO A 273 12.37 -25.71 3.15
C PRO A 273 13.49 -25.25 2.22
N ALA A 274 14.65 -24.93 2.79
CA ALA A 274 15.81 -24.46 2.02
C ALA A 274 16.16 -25.44 0.88
N ASN A 275 16.36 -24.90 -0.33
CA ASN A 275 16.66 -25.63 -1.57
C ASN A 275 15.60 -26.65 -2.01
N ALA A 276 14.42 -26.67 -1.39
CA ALA A 276 13.38 -27.65 -1.64
C ALA A 276 11.99 -27.00 -1.66
N ALA A 277 11.81 -26.02 -2.55
CA ALA A 277 10.55 -25.28 -2.68
C ALA A 277 9.66 -25.74 -3.86
N ASN A 278 10.19 -26.54 -4.79
CA ASN A 278 9.43 -27.09 -5.93
C ASN A 278 8.13 -27.80 -5.50
N ASN A 279 8.16 -28.56 -4.39
CA ASN A 279 6.99 -29.31 -3.92
C ASN A 279 6.01 -28.49 -3.05
N ARG A 280 6.27 -27.18 -2.91
CA ARG A 280 5.48 -26.24 -2.09
C ARG A 280 4.96 -25.05 -2.90
N LEU A 281 5.39 -24.86 -4.14
CA LEU A 281 5.09 -23.66 -4.92
C LEU A 281 4.62 -24.01 -6.33
N ILE A 282 3.55 -23.37 -6.77
CA ILE A 282 3.15 -23.40 -8.18
C ILE A 282 4.12 -22.48 -8.95
N GLY A 283 4.87 -23.04 -9.90
CA GLY A 283 5.79 -22.27 -10.74
C GLY A 283 5.05 -21.61 -11.92
N VAL A 284 5.28 -20.32 -12.14
CA VAL A 284 4.73 -19.58 -13.29
C VAL A 284 5.85 -18.92 -14.08
N GLU A 285 5.98 -19.32 -15.34
CA GLU A 285 6.99 -18.82 -16.28
C GLU A 285 6.39 -17.80 -17.24
N CYS A 286 6.89 -16.57 -17.21
CA CYS A 286 6.41 -15.49 -18.07
C CYS A 286 7.40 -15.24 -19.22
N ALA A 287 6.91 -15.25 -20.46
CA ALA A 287 7.70 -15.01 -21.66
C ALA A 287 8.21 -13.55 -21.71
N TRP A 288 9.43 -13.31 -21.20
CA TRP A 288 10.09 -12.01 -21.08
C TRP A 288 11.59 -12.21 -20.78
N PRO A 289 12.52 -11.30 -21.16
CA PRO A 289 12.37 -10.10 -21.99
C PRO A 289 12.49 -10.38 -23.49
N THR A 290 12.41 -9.35 -24.32
CA THR A 290 12.70 -9.47 -25.75
C THR A 290 14.20 -9.60 -25.98
N ILE A 291 14.60 -10.75 -26.53
CA ILE A 291 15.99 -11.02 -26.94
C ILE A 291 16.19 -10.55 -28.39
N HIS A 292 17.13 -9.63 -28.56
CA HIS A 292 17.55 -9.13 -29.87
C HIS A 292 18.38 -10.19 -30.62
N PRO A 293 18.49 -10.10 -31.97
CA PRO A 293 19.25 -11.08 -32.76
C PRO A 293 20.72 -11.26 -32.36
N ASP A 294 21.32 -10.25 -31.72
CA ASP A 294 22.69 -10.27 -31.20
C ASP A 294 22.80 -10.86 -29.78
N GLY A 295 21.68 -11.33 -29.21
CA GLY A 295 21.61 -11.89 -27.86
C GLY A 295 21.48 -10.85 -26.75
N SER A 296 21.45 -9.56 -27.07
CA SER A 296 21.25 -8.50 -26.07
C SER A 296 19.77 -8.36 -25.67
N TYR A 297 19.53 -7.75 -24.50
CA TYR A 297 18.20 -7.40 -24.01
C TYR A 297 18.23 -6.13 -23.17
N ARG A 298 17.05 -5.53 -22.98
CA ARG A 298 16.86 -4.38 -22.11
C ARG A 298 16.38 -4.82 -20.74
N ALA A 299 17.21 -4.64 -19.71
CA ALA A 299 16.83 -4.96 -18.33
C ALA A 299 15.67 -4.08 -17.80
N ASP A 300 15.45 -2.91 -18.41
CA ASP A 300 14.37 -1.97 -18.09
C ASP A 300 13.15 -2.10 -19.02
N GLU A 301 13.08 -3.15 -19.86
CA GLU A 301 11.96 -3.36 -20.76
C GLU A 301 10.64 -3.40 -19.98
N ARG A 302 9.66 -2.62 -20.45
CA ARG A 302 8.33 -2.60 -19.85
C ARG A 302 7.66 -3.96 -20.08
N TRP A 303 7.11 -4.53 -19.03
CA TRP A 303 6.26 -5.72 -19.15
C TRP A 303 5.02 -5.42 -20.01
N PRO A 304 4.65 -6.29 -20.95
CA PRO A 304 3.41 -6.16 -21.72
C PRO A 304 2.18 -6.08 -20.81
N ASP A 305 1.27 -5.14 -21.11
CA ASP A 305 0.09 -4.90 -20.28
C ASP A 305 -0.80 -6.14 -20.14
N ALA A 306 -1.05 -6.83 -21.26
CA ALA A 306 -1.87 -8.03 -21.28
C ALA A 306 -1.26 -9.16 -20.45
N GLN A 307 0.07 -9.29 -20.44
CA GLN A 307 0.80 -10.27 -19.64
C GLN A 307 0.68 -9.96 -18.15
N ILE A 308 0.93 -8.71 -17.73
CA ILE A 308 0.83 -8.30 -16.32
C ILE A 308 -0.59 -8.44 -15.77
N ILE A 309 -1.60 -8.11 -16.57
CA ILE A 309 -3.01 -8.31 -16.19
C ILE A 309 -3.28 -9.79 -15.95
N SER A 310 -2.87 -10.67 -16.87
CA SER A 310 -3.04 -12.12 -16.69
C SER A 310 -2.22 -12.66 -15.51
N MET A 311 -1.01 -12.15 -15.27
CA MET A 311 -0.20 -12.50 -14.09
C MET A 311 -0.95 -12.17 -12.80
N ARG A 312 -1.49 -10.95 -12.68
CA ARG A 312 -2.28 -10.50 -11.53
C ARG A 312 -3.53 -11.37 -11.33
N ASP A 313 -4.28 -11.64 -12.39
CA ASP A 313 -5.55 -12.37 -12.31
C ASP A 313 -5.32 -13.85 -11.96
N VAL A 314 -4.28 -14.48 -12.53
CA VAL A 314 -3.79 -15.81 -12.13
C VAL A 314 -3.39 -15.82 -10.67
N ALA A 315 -2.53 -14.89 -10.25
CA ALA A 315 -2.08 -14.80 -8.87
C ALA A 315 -3.25 -14.70 -7.89
N ALA A 316 -4.20 -13.80 -8.15
CA ALA A 316 -5.37 -13.60 -7.30
C ALA A 316 -6.24 -14.86 -7.23
N ALA A 317 -6.51 -15.51 -8.37
CA ALA A 317 -7.35 -16.71 -8.41
C ALA A 317 -6.69 -17.90 -7.68
N LEU A 318 -5.42 -18.18 -7.95
CA LEU A 318 -4.69 -19.27 -7.29
C LEU A 318 -4.56 -19.03 -5.78
N THR A 319 -4.16 -17.82 -5.40
CA THR A 319 -3.92 -17.48 -3.99
C THR A 319 -5.22 -17.50 -3.18
N THR A 320 -6.33 -17.00 -3.78
CA THR A 320 -7.66 -17.10 -3.19
C THR A 320 -8.09 -18.56 -3.03
N ARG A 321 -7.88 -19.40 -4.05
CA ARG A 321 -8.19 -20.84 -3.97
C ARG A 321 -7.42 -21.55 -2.86
N LEU A 322 -6.16 -21.20 -2.66
CA LEU A 322 -5.31 -21.76 -1.62
C LEU A 322 -5.65 -21.25 -0.20
N GLY A 323 -6.48 -20.21 -0.09
CA GLY A 323 -6.90 -19.64 1.18
C GLY A 323 -5.85 -18.76 1.86
N TYR A 324 -4.94 -18.18 1.08
CA TYR A 324 -3.90 -17.28 1.57
C TYR A 324 -4.08 -15.84 1.07
N GLY A 325 -3.23 -14.91 1.53
CA GLY A 325 -3.14 -13.55 1.00
C GLY A 325 -2.02 -13.39 -0.03
N ALA A 326 -1.95 -12.19 -0.63
CA ALA A 326 -1.00 -11.85 -1.69
C ALA A 326 0.48 -12.09 -1.31
N GLU A 327 0.82 -12.11 -0.02
CA GLU A 327 2.16 -12.43 0.50
C GLU A 327 2.68 -13.81 0.07
N ARG A 328 1.80 -14.72 -0.35
CA ARG A 328 2.17 -16.04 -0.90
C ARG A 328 2.63 -16.02 -2.36
N ASN A 329 2.85 -14.84 -2.93
CA ASN A 329 3.41 -14.67 -4.26
C ASN A 329 4.84 -14.14 -4.14
N ILE A 330 5.83 -14.93 -4.55
CA ILE A 330 7.25 -14.56 -4.47
C ILE A 330 7.91 -14.62 -5.84
N GLY A 331 8.87 -13.75 -6.11
CA GLY A 331 9.72 -13.82 -7.29
C GLY A 331 10.89 -14.78 -7.05
N HIS A 332 11.40 -15.42 -8.10
CA HIS A 332 12.57 -16.29 -7.97
C HIS A 332 13.79 -15.58 -7.37
N LYS A 333 13.94 -14.28 -7.67
CA LYS A 333 14.97 -13.40 -7.10
C LYS A 333 14.90 -13.26 -5.59
N GLU A 334 13.70 -13.28 -5.01
CA GLU A 334 13.54 -13.20 -3.56
C GLU A 334 13.89 -14.53 -2.87
N TRP A 335 13.70 -15.66 -3.57
CA TRP A 335 14.05 -17.00 -3.10
C TRP A 335 15.54 -17.33 -3.29
N ALA A 336 16.05 -17.10 -4.49
CA ALA A 336 17.33 -17.60 -4.99
C ALA A 336 18.32 -16.50 -5.36
N GLY A 337 17.96 -15.21 -5.25
CA GLY A 337 18.85 -14.10 -5.62
C GLY A 337 20.16 -14.10 -4.82
N SER A 338 20.09 -14.26 -3.50
CA SER A 338 21.28 -14.35 -2.65
C SER A 338 22.08 -15.64 -2.83
N ALA A 339 21.41 -16.74 -3.17
CA ALA A 339 22.03 -18.07 -3.27
C ALA A 339 22.61 -18.36 -4.67
N GLN A 340 22.05 -17.79 -5.72
CA GLN A 340 22.36 -18.11 -7.12
C GLN A 340 22.54 -16.87 -8.03
N GLY A 341 22.29 -15.65 -7.53
CA GLY A 341 22.30 -14.44 -8.37
C GLY A 341 21.09 -14.34 -9.32
N LYS A 342 20.02 -15.08 -9.05
CA LYS A 342 18.77 -15.04 -9.82
C LYS A 342 18.11 -13.66 -9.70
N TRP A 343 17.70 -13.09 -10.82
CA TRP A 343 17.10 -11.76 -10.89
C TRP A 343 15.67 -11.78 -11.44
N ASP A 344 15.18 -12.95 -11.87
CA ASP A 344 13.83 -13.16 -12.36
C ASP A 344 12.77 -13.04 -11.23
N PRO A 345 11.58 -12.46 -11.46
CA PRO A 345 10.98 -12.01 -12.73
C PRO A 345 11.40 -10.58 -13.09
N GLY A 346 12.69 -10.31 -13.13
CA GLY A 346 13.26 -9.18 -13.83
C GLY A 346 13.13 -7.88 -13.04
N ASN A 347 12.82 -6.83 -13.78
CA ASN A 347 12.53 -5.50 -13.23
C ASN A 347 11.15 -5.39 -12.56
N LEU A 348 10.36 -6.47 -12.45
CA LEU A 348 9.08 -6.43 -11.76
C LEU A 348 9.28 -6.17 -10.27
N ASP A 349 8.71 -5.08 -9.75
CA ASP A 349 8.65 -4.82 -8.32
C ASP A 349 7.62 -5.77 -7.67
N MET A 350 8.11 -6.66 -6.80
CA MET A 350 7.28 -7.69 -6.19
C MET A 350 6.33 -7.14 -5.14
N ASP A 351 6.66 -6.02 -4.48
CA ASP A 351 5.77 -5.39 -3.50
C ASP A 351 4.64 -4.66 -4.21
N TRP A 352 4.95 -3.94 -5.30
CA TRP A 352 3.93 -3.39 -6.19
C TRP A 352 3.02 -4.50 -6.73
N PHE A 353 3.61 -5.60 -7.23
CA PHE A 353 2.85 -6.70 -7.81
C PHE A 353 1.93 -7.36 -6.77
N ARG A 354 2.41 -7.62 -5.55
CA ARG A 354 1.54 -8.08 -4.43
C ARG A 354 0.43 -7.10 -4.10
N GLY A 355 0.69 -5.80 -4.20
CA GLY A 355 -0.33 -4.75 -4.07
C GLY A 355 -1.44 -4.89 -5.13
N GLU A 356 -1.09 -5.10 -6.39
CA GLU A 356 -2.04 -5.33 -7.47
C GLU A 356 -2.82 -6.65 -7.30
N ILE A 357 -2.16 -7.71 -6.82
CA ILE A 357 -2.82 -8.98 -6.49
C ILE A 357 -3.85 -8.77 -5.39
N ALA A 358 -3.49 -8.05 -4.32
CA ALA A 358 -4.40 -7.79 -3.21
C ALA A 358 -5.64 -6.99 -3.66
N LYS A 359 -5.47 -6.00 -4.54
CA LYS A 359 -6.58 -5.28 -5.17
C LYS A 359 -7.47 -6.20 -6.00
N ALA A 360 -6.89 -7.11 -6.79
CA ALA A 360 -7.64 -8.09 -7.56
C ALA A 360 -8.41 -9.07 -6.68
N MET A 361 -7.82 -9.56 -5.59
CA MET A 361 -8.50 -10.42 -4.61
C MET A 361 -9.67 -9.71 -3.91
N ARG A 362 -9.62 -8.37 -3.77
CA ARG A 362 -10.73 -7.54 -3.27
C ARG A 362 -11.79 -7.23 -4.33
N GLY A 363 -11.59 -7.66 -5.58
CA GLY A 363 -12.50 -7.41 -6.69
C GLY A 363 -12.42 -5.99 -7.27
N GLU A 364 -11.35 -5.24 -7.01
CA GLU A 364 -11.21 -3.84 -7.50
C GLU A 364 -11.05 -3.74 -9.02
N PHE A 365 -10.71 -4.84 -9.69
CA PHE A 365 -10.63 -4.93 -11.16
C PHE A 365 -11.78 -5.69 -11.79
N SER A 366 -12.73 -6.16 -10.97
CA SER A 366 -13.99 -6.67 -11.47
C SER A 366 -14.72 -5.48 -12.08
N HIS A 367 -14.70 -5.42 -13.41
CA HIS A 367 -15.63 -4.54 -14.10
C HIS A 367 -17.02 -5.04 -13.70
N PRO A 368 -17.92 -4.18 -13.20
CA PRO A 368 -19.29 -4.61 -13.01
C PRO A 368 -19.73 -5.23 -14.33
N ALA A 369 -20.25 -6.47 -14.27
CA ALA A 369 -21.00 -7.02 -15.40
C ALA A 369 -21.91 -5.89 -15.89
N PRO A 370 -22.01 -5.63 -17.21
CA PRO A 370 -22.94 -4.63 -17.71
C PRO A 370 -24.29 -4.96 -17.09
N VAL A 371 -24.71 -4.16 -16.11
CA VAL A 371 -26.06 -4.26 -15.60
C VAL A 371 -26.89 -4.01 -16.83
N GLU A 372 -27.79 -4.92 -17.21
CA GLU A 372 -28.85 -4.57 -18.14
C GLU A 372 -29.63 -3.43 -17.48
N VAL A 373 -29.22 -2.20 -17.78
CA VAL A 373 -29.92 -1.01 -17.35
C VAL A 373 -31.18 -1.02 -18.20
N SER A 374 -32.25 -1.59 -17.67
CA SER A 374 -33.59 -1.11 -18.03
C SER A 374 -33.52 0.41 -17.92
N PRO A 375 -33.73 1.18 -19.00
CA PRO A 375 -33.35 2.59 -19.04
C PRO A 375 -34.03 3.31 -17.88
N ALA A 376 -33.24 3.62 -16.86
CA ALA A 376 -33.65 4.53 -15.80
C ALA A 376 -33.92 5.87 -16.49
N VAL A 377 -35.12 6.44 -16.25
CA VAL A 377 -35.47 7.76 -16.73
C VAL A 377 -34.35 8.72 -16.31
N ALA A 378 -33.60 9.22 -17.29
CA ALA A 378 -32.47 10.10 -17.03
C ALA A 378 -32.93 11.28 -16.17
N PRO A 379 -32.19 11.67 -15.12
CA PRO A 379 -32.49 12.89 -14.40
C PRO A 379 -32.50 14.05 -15.40
N HIS A 380 -33.63 14.74 -15.48
CA HIS A 380 -33.80 15.89 -16.34
C HIS A 380 -32.93 17.01 -15.78
N LEU A 381 -31.68 17.10 -16.24
CA LEU A 381 -30.89 18.30 -16.03
C LEU A 381 -31.70 19.45 -16.66
N PRO A 382 -32.00 20.52 -15.93
CA PRO A 382 -32.63 21.68 -16.53
C PRO A 382 -31.70 22.15 -17.65
N LYS A 383 -32.25 22.33 -18.85
CA LYS A 383 -31.50 22.93 -19.96
C LYS A 383 -30.92 24.26 -19.45
N PRO A 384 -29.65 24.57 -19.76
CA PRO A 384 -29.14 25.92 -19.58
C PRO A 384 -30.16 26.92 -20.12
N SER A 385 -30.37 28.04 -19.43
CA SER A 385 -31.32 29.06 -19.88
C SER A 385 -30.90 29.72 -21.21
N ASN A 386 -29.66 29.49 -21.66
CA ASN A 386 -29.28 29.73 -23.04
C ASN A 386 -29.68 28.51 -23.89
N THR A 387 -30.63 28.68 -24.79
CA THR A 387 -30.92 27.68 -25.82
C THR A 387 -29.96 27.90 -26.98
N ARG A 388 -28.73 27.41 -26.86
CA ARG A 388 -27.84 27.27 -28.01
C ARG A 388 -28.14 25.96 -28.73
N THR A 389 -28.17 26.02 -30.05
CA THR A 389 -28.16 24.86 -30.93
C THR A 389 -26.81 24.16 -30.87
N ASP A 390 -26.76 22.87 -31.21
CA ASP A 390 -25.50 22.13 -31.32
C ASP A 390 -24.52 22.83 -32.27
N ARG A 391 -25.04 23.49 -33.31
CA ARG A 391 -24.23 24.28 -34.25
C ARG A 391 -23.55 25.47 -33.57
N GLU A 392 -24.29 26.27 -32.81
CA GLU A 392 -23.76 27.41 -32.07
C GLU A 392 -22.75 26.98 -31.00
N LEU A 393 -22.96 25.81 -30.38
CA LEU A 393 -22.00 25.23 -29.44
C LEU A 393 -20.70 24.83 -30.15
N LEU A 394 -20.80 24.18 -31.31
CA LEU A 394 -19.64 23.79 -32.12
C LEU A 394 -18.87 25.00 -32.65
N GLU A 395 -19.57 26.07 -33.01
CA GLU A 395 -18.96 27.33 -33.43
C GLU A 395 -18.24 28.02 -32.25
N ASP A 396 -18.83 28.09 -31.06
CA ASP A 396 -18.18 28.64 -29.86
C ASP A 396 -16.94 27.83 -29.47
N ILE A 397 -17.01 26.49 -29.51
CA ILE A 397 -15.83 25.62 -29.27
C ILE A 397 -14.74 25.90 -30.32
N TRP A 398 -15.11 26.01 -31.59
CA TRP A 398 -14.16 26.27 -32.66
C TRP A 398 -13.49 27.64 -32.52
N GLU A 399 -14.25 28.70 -32.21
CA GLU A 399 -13.73 30.03 -31.94
C GLU A 399 -12.84 30.06 -30.69
N GLN A 400 -13.20 29.32 -29.64
CA GLN A 400 -12.37 29.22 -28.44
C GLN A 400 -11.00 28.61 -28.74
N LEU A 401 -10.97 27.55 -29.55
CA LEU A 401 -9.74 26.84 -29.89
C LEU A 401 -8.88 27.58 -30.93
N ARG A 402 -9.51 28.23 -31.90
CA ARG A 402 -8.83 28.78 -33.09
C ARG A 402 -8.78 30.30 -33.14
N GLY A 403 -9.46 30.99 -32.23
CA GLY A 403 -9.68 32.43 -32.26
C GLY A 403 -10.83 32.84 -33.19
N PRO A 404 -11.25 34.12 -33.16
CA PRO A 404 -12.35 34.63 -33.97
C PRO A 404 -12.16 34.32 -35.45
N LEU A 405 -13.18 33.73 -36.08
CA LEU A 405 -13.15 33.27 -37.48
C LEU A 405 -11.99 32.32 -37.82
N GLY A 406 -11.37 31.69 -36.81
CA GLY A 406 -10.24 30.79 -36.99
C GLY A 406 -8.92 31.48 -37.33
N ASN A 407 -8.85 32.80 -37.20
CA ASN A 407 -7.69 33.63 -37.53
C ASN A 407 -6.71 33.81 -36.37
N GLY A 408 -6.86 33.02 -35.30
CA GLY A 408 -6.06 33.16 -34.10
C GLY A 408 -6.55 34.28 -33.18
N TRP A 409 -5.99 34.29 -31.98
CA TRP A 409 -6.29 35.29 -30.97
C TRP A 409 -5.29 36.44 -31.07
N THR A 410 -5.76 37.68 -31.17
CA THR A 410 -4.88 38.86 -31.24
C THR A 410 -3.96 38.99 -30.02
N GLN A 411 -4.44 38.61 -28.83
CA GLN A 411 -3.62 38.55 -27.60
C GLN A 411 -2.50 37.50 -27.65
N LEU A 412 -2.58 36.54 -28.58
CA LEU A 412 -1.58 35.51 -28.83
C LEU A 412 -0.77 35.82 -30.11
N GLY A 413 -0.90 37.03 -30.67
CA GLY A 413 -0.25 37.41 -31.93
C GLY A 413 -0.85 36.70 -33.14
N ASP A 414 -2.18 36.68 -33.22
CA ASP A 414 -2.98 36.07 -34.30
C ASP A 414 -2.70 34.57 -34.49
N LYS A 415 -2.45 33.88 -33.37
CA LYS A 415 -2.23 32.43 -33.29
C LYS A 415 -3.36 31.72 -32.59
N SER A 416 -3.61 30.47 -32.95
CA SER A 416 -4.41 29.57 -32.12
C SER A 416 -3.68 29.30 -30.79
N LEU A 417 -4.39 28.76 -29.80
CA LEU A 417 -3.75 28.37 -28.53
C LEU A 417 -2.61 27.36 -28.77
N VAL A 418 -2.83 26.41 -29.67
CA VAL A 418 -1.85 25.37 -30.04
C VAL A 418 -0.62 25.99 -30.69
N ASP A 419 -0.81 26.89 -31.66
CA ASP A 419 0.31 27.54 -32.38
C ASP A 419 1.10 28.47 -31.46
N TYR A 420 0.43 29.14 -30.53
CA TYR A 420 1.09 29.98 -29.53
C TYR A 420 1.95 29.14 -28.58
N VAL A 421 1.41 28.03 -28.04
CA VAL A 421 2.17 27.10 -27.19
C VAL A 421 3.36 26.50 -27.94
N ALA A 422 3.19 26.12 -29.21
CA ALA A 422 4.30 25.66 -30.04
C ALA A 422 5.39 26.74 -30.17
N SER A 423 5.00 28.01 -30.35
CA SER A 423 5.96 29.12 -30.41
C SER A 423 6.67 29.38 -29.08
N LEU A 424 6.00 29.21 -27.94
CA LEU A 424 6.65 29.26 -26.63
C LEU A 424 7.70 28.15 -26.48
N GLY A 425 7.41 26.93 -26.94
CA GLY A 425 8.37 25.83 -26.94
C GLY A 425 9.65 26.16 -27.72
N GLN A 426 9.53 26.81 -28.88
CA GLN A 426 10.68 27.26 -29.67
C GLN A 426 11.49 28.36 -28.93
N TYR A 427 10.81 29.30 -28.28
CA TYR A 427 11.47 30.32 -27.47
C TYR A 427 12.26 29.72 -26.30
N VAL A 428 11.70 28.71 -25.62
CA VAL A 428 12.39 27.99 -24.54
C VAL A 428 13.67 27.33 -25.06
N SER A 429 13.60 26.64 -26.21
CA SER A 429 14.78 26.01 -26.82
C SER A 429 15.88 27.03 -27.19
N ILE A 430 15.50 28.20 -27.72
CA ILE A 430 16.45 29.28 -28.01
C ILE A 430 17.09 29.82 -26.73
N LEU A 431 16.31 29.99 -25.66
CA LEU A 431 16.82 30.44 -24.37
C LEU A 431 17.79 29.43 -23.75
N GLU A 432 17.51 28.13 -23.88
CA GLU A 432 18.42 27.06 -23.47
C GLU A 432 19.75 27.12 -24.24
N CYS A 433 19.70 27.29 -25.57
CA CYS A 433 20.91 27.46 -26.39
C CYS A 433 21.72 28.69 -25.97
N ARG A 434 21.08 29.85 -25.77
CA ARG A 434 21.76 31.07 -25.33
C ARG A 434 22.33 30.95 -23.92
N LEU A 435 21.62 30.27 -23.01
CA LEU A 435 22.11 29.99 -21.67
C LEU A 435 23.37 29.10 -21.72
N ALA A 436 23.39 28.10 -22.60
CA ALA A 436 24.56 27.27 -22.83
C ALA A 436 25.75 28.09 -23.37
N GLU A 437 25.53 28.95 -24.36
CA GLU A 437 26.55 29.86 -24.90
C GLU A 437 27.12 30.81 -23.83
N LEU A 438 26.24 31.45 -23.04
CA LEU A 438 26.67 32.34 -21.94
C LEU A 438 27.42 31.58 -20.84
N SER A 439 27.02 30.34 -20.56
CA SER A 439 27.73 29.49 -19.60
C SER A 439 29.15 29.13 -20.09
N ALA A 440 29.31 28.94 -21.41
CA ALA A 440 30.60 28.66 -22.05
C ALA A 440 31.49 29.91 -22.16
N ALA A 441 30.90 31.11 -22.29
CA ALA A 441 31.63 32.38 -22.42
C ALA A 441 32.14 32.94 -21.08
N ARG A 442 31.87 32.28 -19.94
CA ARG A 442 32.29 32.75 -18.61
C ARG A 442 33.79 32.50 -18.40
N PRO A 443 34.61 33.53 -18.09
CA PRO A 443 36.05 33.34 -17.93
C PRO A 443 36.39 32.46 -16.73
N ALA A 444 37.37 31.59 -16.91
CA ALA A 444 37.86 30.69 -15.87
C ALA A 444 38.32 31.48 -14.62
N LYS A 445 37.95 30.99 -13.44
CA LYS A 445 38.40 31.57 -12.15
C LYS A 445 39.94 31.64 -12.14
N PRO A 446 40.54 32.77 -11.71
CA PRO A 446 41.99 32.85 -11.59
C PRO A 446 42.50 31.85 -10.54
N ALA A 447 43.57 31.14 -10.90
CA ALA A 447 44.22 30.14 -10.05
C ALA A 447 44.69 30.76 -8.72
N LYS A 448 44.39 30.10 -7.60
CA LYS A 448 44.84 30.52 -6.27
C LYS A 448 46.38 30.49 -6.22
N LYS A 449 47.00 31.64 -5.92
CA LYS A 449 48.44 31.76 -5.65
C LYS A 449 48.85 30.87 -4.48
N ALA A 450 49.93 30.10 -4.67
CA ALA A 450 50.59 29.33 -3.62
C ALA A 450 51.20 30.26 -2.55
N PRO A 451 51.08 29.96 -1.24
CA PRO A 451 51.67 30.79 -0.20
C PRO A 451 53.19 30.59 -0.10
N ALA A 452 53.91 31.71 0.00
CA ALA A 452 55.36 31.80 0.09
C ALA A 452 55.92 31.38 1.45
N LYS A 453 57.11 30.77 1.42
CA LYS A 453 57.92 30.32 2.56
C LYS A 453 58.35 31.49 3.47
N LYS A 454 58.25 31.32 4.79
CA LYS A 454 59.06 32.03 5.80
C LYS A 454 59.80 31.01 6.68
N ALA A 455 61.08 31.29 6.89
CA ALA A 455 62.11 30.46 7.53
C ALA A 455 62.03 30.44 9.08
N PRO A 456 62.74 29.51 9.76
CA PRO A 456 62.39 29.01 11.10
C PRO A 456 63.19 29.68 12.24
N ALA A 457 62.64 29.62 13.46
CA ALA A 457 63.36 29.95 14.70
C ALA A 457 63.23 28.82 15.76
N LYS A 458 64.35 28.09 15.89
CA LYS A 458 64.95 27.33 17.01
C LYS A 458 64.09 26.94 18.24
N LYS A 459 64.16 25.65 18.60
CA LYS A 459 64.77 25.16 19.87
C LYS A 459 65.03 23.63 19.82
N THR A 460 65.97 23.22 20.66
CA THR A 460 67.01 22.19 20.54
C THR A 460 66.57 20.77 20.95
N PRO A 461 67.21 19.68 20.46
CA PRO A 461 66.86 18.30 20.82
C PRO A 461 67.71 17.75 21.99
N ALA A 462 67.12 16.89 22.82
CA ALA A 462 67.84 16.06 23.78
C ALA A 462 67.46 14.57 23.64
N LYS A 463 68.46 13.73 23.91
CA LYS A 463 68.70 12.35 23.44
C LYS A 463 67.85 11.26 24.14
N LYS A 464 67.69 10.14 23.42
CA LYS A 464 67.34 8.78 23.91
C LYS A 464 68.31 8.34 25.04
N THR A 465 67.93 7.56 26.05
CA THR A 465 67.86 6.06 26.16
C THR A 465 67.70 5.73 27.68
N PRO A 466 67.62 4.48 28.19
CA PRO A 466 66.95 3.24 27.78
C PRO A 466 65.90 2.75 28.81
N ALA A 467 65.17 1.69 28.45
CA ALA A 467 64.24 0.95 29.30
C ALA A 467 64.93 0.14 30.42
N THR A 468 64.24 0.00 31.56
CA THR A 468 64.51 -1.01 32.59
C THR A 468 63.23 -1.76 32.99
N ARG A 469 63.41 -3.08 33.14
CA ARG A 469 62.45 -4.15 33.44
C ARG A 469 61.63 -3.94 34.72
N ALA A 470 60.40 -4.46 34.75
CA ALA A 470 60.00 -5.61 35.59
C ALA A 470 58.50 -5.93 35.47
N ALA A 471 58.17 -7.21 35.65
CA ALA A 471 56.85 -7.85 35.63
C ALA A 471 55.92 -7.32 36.76
N THR A 472 54.61 -7.58 36.87
CA THR A 472 53.84 -8.82 36.68
C THR A 472 52.33 -8.52 36.87
N LYS A 473 51.47 -9.36 36.27
CA LYS A 473 50.13 -9.82 36.69
C LYS A 473 48.88 -8.90 36.68
N GLN A 474 47.84 -9.45 36.03
CA GLN A 474 46.40 -9.56 36.40
C GLN A 474 45.71 -8.29 36.95
N THR A 475 44.53 -7.84 36.51
CA THR A 475 43.25 -8.56 36.36
C THR A 475 42.19 -7.60 35.79
N THR A 476 41.21 -8.14 35.06
CA THR A 476 39.80 -7.69 34.89
C THR A 476 39.46 -6.19 34.75
N GLN A 477 38.91 -5.81 33.59
CA GLN A 477 38.04 -4.63 33.46
C GLN A 477 36.65 -5.04 32.95
N THR A 478 35.69 -5.04 33.87
CA THR A 478 34.30 -4.68 33.59
C THR A 478 34.20 -3.15 33.63
N LYS A 479 33.58 -2.54 32.61
CA LYS A 479 33.16 -1.13 32.66
C LYS A 479 31.71 -1.01 32.23
N ALA A 480 30.88 -0.68 33.20
CA ALA A 480 29.52 -0.20 33.04
C ALA A 480 29.50 1.30 32.67
N ALA A 481 28.46 1.62 31.89
CA ALA A 481 27.68 2.86 31.78
C ALA A 481 28.36 4.24 31.97
N ALA A 482 28.21 5.08 30.94
CA ALA A 482 28.17 6.53 31.09
C ALA A 482 26.94 7.12 30.37
N LYS A 483 26.01 7.64 31.17
CA LYS A 483 24.90 8.52 30.76
C LYS A 483 25.46 9.79 30.11
N LYS A 484 24.81 10.31 29.06
CA LYS A 484 25.03 11.68 28.59
C LYS A 484 23.70 12.42 28.45
N ALA A 485 23.67 13.60 29.06
CA ALA A 485 22.53 14.45 29.30
C ALA A 485 22.06 15.23 28.06
N THR A 486 20.78 15.58 28.08
CA THR A 486 20.05 16.45 27.15
C THR A 486 20.37 17.94 27.34
N PRO A 487 20.35 18.77 26.27
CA PRO A 487 20.51 20.22 26.40
C PRO A 487 19.17 20.95 26.58
N LYS A 488 19.16 21.90 27.54
CA LYS A 488 18.07 22.86 27.81
C LYS A 488 17.91 23.86 26.66
N LYS A 489 16.68 24.11 26.21
CA LYS A 489 16.31 25.17 25.26
C LYS A 489 15.58 26.30 26.00
N ALA A 490 15.99 27.53 25.72
CA ALA A 490 15.53 28.76 26.36
C ALA A 490 14.14 29.21 25.86
N THR A 491 13.34 29.78 26.77
CA THR A 491 12.00 30.35 26.55
C THR A 491 12.05 31.81 26.07
N PRO A 492 11.15 32.25 25.16
CA PRO A 492 10.88 33.67 24.95
C PRO A 492 9.67 34.16 25.77
N LYS A 493 9.79 35.41 26.25
CA LYS A 493 8.83 36.14 27.10
C LYS A 493 7.51 36.47 26.39
N LYS A 494 6.43 36.43 27.18
CA LYS A 494 5.08 36.95 26.87
C LYS A 494 5.09 38.47 26.68
N THR A 495 4.40 38.94 25.65
CA THR A 495 3.90 40.32 25.52
C THR A 495 2.40 40.28 25.21
N THR A 496 1.61 40.84 26.11
CA THR A 496 0.15 41.03 26.02
C THR A 496 -0.21 42.30 25.25
N PRO A 497 -1.27 42.30 24.42
CA PRO A 497 -1.94 43.53 24.02
C PRO A 497 -3.24 43.77 24.80
N LYS A 498 -3.51 45.06 25.03
CA LYS A 498 -4.56 45.69 25.83
C LYS A 498 -5.98 45.51 25.27
N LYS A 499 -6.94 45.55 26.20
CA LYS A 499 -8.41 45.59 26.03
C LYS A 499 -8.91 47.05 25.95
N ALA A 500 -9.92 47.35 25.12
CA ALA A 500 -10.97 48.37 25.30
C ALA A 500 -11.89 48.46 24.03
N PRO A 501 -13.11 49.04 24.09
CA PRO A 501 -14.26 48.69 24.93
C PRO A 501 -15.57 48.53 24.12
N ALA A 502 -16.63 48.13 24.83
CA ALA A 502 -17.97 47.79 24.36
C ALA A 502 -18.82 48.97 23.82
N LYS A 503 -19.79 48.66 22.94
CA LYS A 503 -21.04 49.42 22.74
C LYS A 503 -22.27 48.50 22.84
N LYS A 504 -23.15 48.83 23.81
CA LYS A 504 -24.59 48.48 23.89
C LYS A 504 -25.35 49.31 22.82
N LYS A 505 -26.61 49.10 22.37
CA LYS A 505 -27.84 48.47 22.89
C LYS A 505 -28.93 48.51 21.78
N ALA A 506 -30.01 47.72 21.96
CA ALA A 506 -31.42 47.83 21.49
C ALA A 506 -31.86 46.53 20.79
N VAL A 507 -32.64 45.60 21.35
CA VAL A 507 -33.99 45.63 21.98
C VAL A 507 -35.08 46.13 21.05
N ALA A 508 -35.86 45.20 20.49
CA ALA A 508 -37.29 45.38 20.25
C ALA A 508 -38.02 44.05 20.52
N ARG A 509 -39.07 44.15 21.34
CA ARG A 509 -39.98 43.13 21.84
C ARG A 509 -41.34 43.46 21.22
N THR A 510 -42.05 42.49 20.66
CA THR A 510 -43.53 42.53 20.48
C THR A 510 -44.02 41.11 20.22
N THR A 511 -44.55 40.43 21.22
CA THR A 511 -45.98 40.24 21.57
C THR A 511 -46.74 39.17 20.77
N ALA A 512 -47.44 38.35 21.55
CA ALA A 512 -48.16 37.14 21.20
C ALA A 512 -49.48 37.39 20.45
N ARG A 513 -49.99 36.34 19.79
CA ARG A 513 -51.42 36.00 19.85
C ARG A 513 -51.68 34.51 19.56
N ARG A 514 -52.30 33.86 20.55
CA ARG A 514 -53.07 32.62 20.44
C ARG A 514 -54.15 32.76 19.36
N ARG A 515 -54.42 31.67 18.64
CA ARG A 515 -55.80 31.28 18.27
C ARG A 515 -55.91 29.75 18.21
N ALA A 516 -56.75 29.23 19.08
CA ALA A 516 -57.40 27.94 18.94
C ALA A 516 -58.67 28.11 18.08
N LEU A 517 -58.99 27.09 17.28
CA LEU A 517 -60.31 26.70 16.73
C LEU A 517 -60.03 25.34 16.06
N ALA A 518 -60.42 24.23 16.68
CA ALA A 518 -61.72 23.57 16.52
C ALA A 518 -61.91 22.97 15.12
N SER A 519 -61.62 21.67 15.00
CA SER A 519 -62.44 20.61 14.41
C SER A 519 -61.67 19.29 14.40
#